data_AF-A0A106QCJ5-F1
#
_entry.id   AF-A0A106QCJ5-F1
#
_cell.length_a   1.000
_cell.length_b   1.000
_cell.length_c   1.000
_cell.angle_alpha   90.00
_cell.angle_beta   90.00
_cell.angle_gamma   90.00
#
_symmetry.space_group_name_H-M   'P 1'
#
loop_
_entity.id
_entity.type
_entity.pdbx_description
1 polymer ?
#
loop_
_entity_poly.entity_id
_entity_poly.type
_entity_poly.pdbx_seq_one_letter_code
_entity_poly.pdbx_strand_id
1 'polypeptide(L)'
;MKAIVEWGTPKAATERQICGISGHFVAANPTQARLLANQLVHTMTQGKESASTKQGILDVSKKEPRKVVWASDNTAWVAVSALDGVERGSYAGIADREYRERIKAANQNEETK
;
A
#
# COMPACT_ATOMS: atom_id res chain seq x y z
N MET A 1 14.85 -7.95 -12.24
CA MET A 1 13.66 -8.21 -11.43
C MET A 1 12.58 -7.25 -11.86
N LYS A 2 11.39 -7.71 -12.28
CA LYS A 2 10.25 -6.80 -12.51
C LYS A 2 9.56 -6.52 -11.18
N ALA A 3 8.74 -5.48 -11.11
CA ALA A 3 7.94 -5.20 -9.91
C ALA A 3 6.56 -4.66 -10.29
N ILE A 4 5.57 -4.87 -9.44
CA ILE A 4 4.23 -4.27 -9.56
C ILE A 4 4.00 -3.32 -8.39
N VAL A 5 3.37 -2.20 -8.69
CA VAL A 5 2.80 -1.28 -7.70
C VAL A 5 1.29 -1.47 -7.74
N GLU A 6 0.67 -1.70 -6.59
CA GLU A 6 -0.79 -1.72 -6.42
C GLU A 6 -1.14 -0.62 -5.41
N TRP A 7 -2.28 0.05 -5.60
CA TRP A 7 -2.75 1.05 -4.64
C TRP A 7 -4.26 1.13 -4.59
N GLY A 8 -4.77 1.66 -3.50
CA GLY A 8 -6.18 2.00 -3.41
C GLY A 8 -6.62 2.43 -2.03
N THR A 9 -7.92 2.54 -1.91
CA THR A 9 -8.64 2.77 -0.66
C THR A 9 -9.37 1.48 -0.31
N PRO A 10 -9.31 1.00 0.94
CA PRO A 10 -10.03 -0.20 1.34
C PRO A 10 -11.52 -0.07 1.01
N LYS A 11 -12.16 -1.17 0.59
CA LYS A 11 -13.59 -1.20 0.34
C LYS A 11 -14.37 -0.84 1.60
N ALA A 12 -13.90 -1.28 2.76
CA ALA A 12 -14.52 -0.92 4.03
C ALA A 12 -14.43 0.58 4.38
N ALA A 13 -13.61 1.35 3.67
CA ALA A 13 -13.56 2.81 3.74
C ALA A 13 -14.39 3.50 2.63
N THR A 14 -14.96 2.75 1.68
CA THR A 14 -15.71 3.30 0.53
C THR A 14 -17.00 2.52 0.26
N GLU A 15 -18.15 3.17 0.46
CA GLU A 15 -19.46 2.54 0.24
C GLU A 15 -19.75 2.20 -1.23
N ARG A 16 -19.03 2.83 -2.17
CA ARG A 16 -19.33 2.77 -3.62
C ARG A 16 -18.39 1.92 -4.46
N GLN A 17 -17.31 1.36 -3.90
CA GLN A 17 -16.33 0.59 -4.68
C GLN A 17 -16.58 -0.93 -4.63
N ILE A 18 -16.40 -1.59 -5.78
CA ILE A 18 -16.58 -3.05 -5.90
C ILE A 18 -15.45 -3.79 -5.14
N CYS A 19 -14.22 -3.25 -5.16
CA CYS A 19 -13.04 -3.75 -4.44
C CYS A 19 -12.14 -2.60 -3.99
N GLY A 20 -11.21 -2.85 -3.06
CA GLY A 20 -10.29 -1.85 -2.51
C GLY A 20 -9.08 -1.50 -3.39
N ILE A 21 -9.09 -1.84 -4.69
CA ILE A 21 -8.03 -1.47 -5.66
C ILE A 21 -8.48 -0.25 -6.44
N SER A 22 -7.65 0.79 -6.45
CA SER A 22 -7.83 1.95 -7.32
C SER A 22 -6.93 1.90 -8.56
N GLY A 23 -5.83 1.16 -8.50
CA GLY A 23 -5.01 0.91 -9.69
C GLY A 23 -3.83 -0.02 -9.43
N HIS A 24 -3.19 -0.42 -10.52
CA HIS A 24 -1.92 -1.14 -10.50
C HIS A 24 -1.03 -0.74 -11.68
N PHE A 25 0.29 -0.91 -11.54
CA PHE A 25 1.26 -0.63 -12.58
C PHE A 25 2.45 -1.60 -12.50
N VAL A 26 2.78 -2.23 -13.62
CA VAL A 26 3.96 -3.11 -13.73
C VAL A 26 5.17 -2.31 -14.18
N ALA A 27 6.16 -2.17 -13.31
CA ALA A 27 7.43 -1.53 -13.58
C ALA A 27 8.49 -2.52 -14.07
N ALA A 28 9.40 -2.02 -14.91
CA ALA A 28 10.50 -2.81 -15.46
C ALA A 28 11.52 -3.23 -14.39
N ASN A 29 11.64 -2.45 -13.31
CA ASN A 29 12.55 -2.72 -12.19
C ASN A 29 12.01 -2.19 -10.84
N PRO A 30 12.54 -2.68 -9.70
CA PRO A 30 12.09 -2.25 -8.37
C PRO A 30 12.30 -0.77 -8.09
N THR A 31 13.36 -0.17 -8.63
CA THR A 31 13.65 1.26 -8.45
C THR A 31 12.54 2.12 -9.05
N GLN A 32 12.10 1.81 -10.27
CA GLN A 32 10.99 2.50 -10.92
C GLN A 32 9.68 2.30 -10.15
N ALA A 33 9.41 1.07 -9.67
CA ALA A 33 8.24 0.80 -8.84
C ALA A 33 8.24 1.63 -7.55
N ARG A 34 9.39 1.73 -6.86
CA ARG A 34 9.53 2.55 -5.66
C ARG A 34 9.29 4.03 -5.94
N LEU A 35 9.88 4.58 -7.00
CA LEU A 35 9.69 5.99 -7.35
C LEU A 35 8.22 6.31 -7.63
N LEU A 36 7.53 5.44 -8.38
CA LEU A 36 6.10 5.57 -8.62
C LEU A 36 5.29 5.47 -7.33
N ALA A 37 5.55 4.46 -6.51
CA ALA A 37 4.85 4.25 -5.25
C ALA A 37 5.03 5.43 -4.28
N ASN A 38 6.22 6.03 -4.23
CA ASN A 38 6.46 7.26 -3.46
C ASN A 38 5.59 8.41 -3.93
N GLN A 39 5.50 8.64 -5.26
CA GLN A 39 4.65 9.68 -5.82
C GLN A 39 3.17 9.42 -5.55
N LEU A 40 2.73 8.16 -5.63
CA LEU A 40 1.36 7.76 -5.32
C LEU A 40 1.01 8.02 -3.86
N VAL A 41 1.85 7.60 -2.90
CA VAL A 41 1.62 7.88 -1.46
C VAL A 41 1.51 9.38 -1.23
N HIS A 42 2.42 10.17 -1.78
CA HIS A 42 2.39 11.62 -1.64
C HIS A 42 1.10 12.22 -2.22
N THR A 43 0.67 11.75 -3.38
CA THR A 43 -0.54 12.25 -4.05
C THR A 43 -1.82 11.85 -3.30
N MET A 44 -1.94 10.59 -2.89
CA MET A 44 -3.12 10.06 -2.21
C MET A 44 -3.32 10.68 -0.82
N THR A 45 -2.23 11.06 -0.16
CA THR A 45 -2.26 11.75 1.14
C THR A 45 -2.30 13.27 1.00
N GLN A 46 -2.51 13.80 -0.21
CA GLN A 46 -2.54 15.24 -0.51
C GLN A 46 -1.30 15.99 0.02
N GLY A 47 -0.15 15.33 0.00
CA GLY A 47 1.11 15.86 0.49
C GLY A 47 1.27 15.92 2.01
N LYS A 48 0.29 15.44 2.78
CA LYS A 48 0.38 15.34 4.25
C LYS A 48 1.40 14.30 4.69
N GLU A 49 1.68 13.32 3.83
CA GLU A 49 2.66 12.29 4.10
C GLU A 49 3.67 12.21 2.98
N SER A 50 4.87 11.80 3.38
CA SER A 50 5.90 11.40 2.45
C SER A 50 6.39 10.01 2.81
N ALA A 51 6.26 9.08 1.87
CA ALA A 51 7.03 7.83 1.91
C ALA A 51 8.54 8.08 1.71
N SER A 52 8.93 9.28 1.24
CA SER A 52 10.30 9.62 0.89
C SER A 52 11.23 9.90 2.08
N THR A 53 10.72 10.04 3.29
CA THR A 53 11.54 10.34 4.49
C THR A 53 12.21 9.11 5.10
N LYS A 54 11.88 7.89 4.66
CA LYS A 54 12.59 6.66 5.03
C LYS A 54 13.06 5.92 3.79
N GLN A 55 14.31 6.15 3.39
CA GLN A 55 15.00 5.29 2.42
C GLN A 55 14.77 3.82 2.78
N GLY A 56 14.41 2.98 1.80
CA GLY A 56 14.17 1.55 2.03
C GLY A 56 12.73 1.13 2.29
N ILE A 57 11.79 2.04 2.62
CA ILE A 57 10.45 1.62 3.09
C ILE A 57 9.64 0.84 2.04
N LEU A 58 9.89 1.11 0.75
CA LEU A 58 9.26 0.45 -0.39
C LEU A 58 10.26 -0.32 -1.26
N ASP A 59 11.48 -0.55 -0.80
CA ASP A 59 12.46 -1.37 -1.52
C ASP A 59 12.12 -2.85 -1.35
N VAL A 60 11.86 -3.53 -2.47
CA VAL A 60 11.61 -4.97 -2.51
C VAL A 60 12.85 -5.73 -2.96
N SER A 61 13.02 -6.92 -2.42
CA SER A 61 14.11 -7.84 -2.75
C SER A 61 13.61 -9.28 -2.82
N LYS A 62 14.46 -10.24 -3.16
CA LYS A 62 14.09 -11.66 -3.10
C LYS A 62 13.74 -12.13 -1.67
N LYS A 63 14.38 -11.55 -0.65
CA LYS A 63 14.13 -11.88 0.76
C LYS A 63 12.87 -11.21 1.29
N GLU A 64 12.62 -9.98 0.83
CA GLU A 64 11.44 -9.19 1.20
C GLU A 64 10.70 -8.79 -0.07
N PRO A 65 9.88 -9.70 -0.62
CA PRO A 65 9.37 -9.55 -1.96
C PRO A 65 8.18 -8.59 -2.03
N ARG A 66 7.66 -8.11 -0.88
CA ARG A 66 6.55 -7.17 -0.80
C ARG A 66 6.81 -6.12 0.28
N LYS A 67 6.46 -4.87 -0.01
CA LYS A 67 6.41 -3.77 0.95
C LYS A 67 5.09 -3.04 0.78
N VAL A 68 4.55 -2.50 1.87
CA VAL A 68 3.28 -1.79 1.88
C VAL A 68 3.41 -0.58 2.79
N VAL A 69 2.88 0.55 2.34
CA VAL A 69 2.71 1.76 3.14
C VAL A 69 1.24 2.09 3.20
N TRP A 70 0.79 2.45 4.39
CA TRP A 70 -0.56 2.93 4.68
C TRP A 70 -0.49 4.41 4.98
N ALA A 71 -1.51 5.15 4.55
CA ALA A 71 -1.77 6.49 5.07
C ALA A 71 -2.00 6.41 6.60
N SER A 72 -1.60 7.45 7.32
CA SER A 72 -1.75 7.59 8.77
C SER A 72 -3.20 7.51 9.24
N ASP A 73 -4.13 8.01 8.44
CA ASP A 73 -5.58 7.90 8.66
C ASP A 73 -6.16 6.54 8.22
N ASN A 74 -5.32 5.63 7.74
CA ASN A 74 -5.65 4.29 7.22
C ASN A 74 -6.61 4.30 6.01
N THR A 75 -6.86 5.44 5.38
CA THR A 75 -7.81 5.54 4.25
C THR A 75 -7.23 5.11 2.90
N ALA A 76 -5.90 4.99 2.81
CA ALA A 76 -5.22 4.63 1.59
C ALA A 76 -4.03 3.71 1.86
N TRP A 77 -3.70 2.90 0.87
CA TRP A 77 -2.53 2.03 0.89
C TRP A 77 -1.85 1.99 -0.48
N VAL A 78 -0.54 1.74 -0.45
CA VAL A 78 0.29 1.52 -1.63
C VAL A 78 1.23 0.35 -1.34
N ALA A 79 1.24 -0.64 -2.23
CA ALA A 79 2.07 -1.83 -2.14
C ALA A 79 3.04 -1.91 -3.32
N VAL A 80 4.30 -2.28 -3.05
CA VAL A 80 5.29 -2.66 -4.06
C VAL A 80 5.60 -4.15 -3.91
N SER A 81 5.67 -4.86 -5.02
CA SER A 81 5.78 -6.32 -5.07
C SER A 81 6.72 -6.77 -6.19
N ALA A 82 7.76 -7.56 -5.90
CA ALA A 82 8.64 -8.16 -6.92
C ALA A 82 7.94 -9.23 -7.79
N LEU A 83 8.09 -9.21 -9.11
CA LEU A 83 7.42 -10.13 -10.04
C LEU A 83 8.31 -11.29 -10.52
N ASP A 84 9.36 -11.64 -9.78
CA ASP A 84 10.35 -12.66 -10.21
C ASP A 84 9.79 -14.11 -10.13
N GLY A 85 8.79 -14.41 -10.96
CA GLY A 85 8.25 -15.76 -11.17
C GLY A 85 7.33 -16.28 -10.06
N VAL A 86 6.91 -15.43 -9.12
CA VAL A 86 6.00 -15.82 -8.02
C VAL A 86 4.58 -15.37 -8.34
N GLU A 87 3.62 -16.30 -8.23
CA GLU A 87 2.21 -16.02 -8.46
C GLU A 87 1.66 -15.04 -7.41
N ARG A 88 1.22 -13.88 -7.92
CA ARG A 88 0.57 -12.75 -7.24
C ARG A 88 -0.91 -12.95 -6.95
N GLY A 89 -1.29 -13.37 -5.74
CA GLY A 89 -2.63 -13.03 -5.23
C GLY A 89 -2.78 -11.50 -5.09
N SER A 90 -3.93 -10.96 -5.50
CA SER A 90 -4.20 -9.51 -5.44
C SER A 90 -4.10 -8.97 -4.01
N TYR A 91 -3.33 -7.89 -3.80
CA TYR A 91 -3.11 -7.35 -2.45
C TYR A 91 -4.39 -6.74 -1.84
N ALA A 92 -5.41 -6.44 -2.65
CA ALA A 92 -6.67 -5.84 -2.22
C ALA A 92 -7.36 -6.57 -1.07
N GLY A 93 -7.44 -7.90 -1.16
CA GLY A 93 -8.10 -8.70 -0.13
C GLY A 93 -7.34 -8.71 1.20
N ILE A 94 -6.01 -8.58 1.14
CA ILE A 94 -5.16 -8.43 2.32
C ILE A 94 -5.37 -7.03 2.91
N ALA A 95 -5.39 -6.00 2.07
CA ALA A 95 -5.59 -4.61 2.50
C ALA A 95 -6.94 -4.40 3.21
N ASP A 96 -8.03 -4.97 2.67
CA ASP A 96 -9.36 -4.86 3.30
C ASP A 96 -9.40 -5.49 4.71
N ARG A 97 -8.70 -6.60 4.92
CA ARG A 97 -8.57 -7.23 6.25
C ARG A 97 -7.73 -6.38 7.19
N GLU A 98 -6.55 -5.94 6.73
CA GLU A 98 -5.64 -5.08 7.51
C GLU A 98 -6.33 -3.77 7.93
N TYR A 99 -7.14 -3.16 7.06
CA TYR A 99 -7.89 -1.95 7.39
C TYR A 99 -8.82 -2.15 8.58
N ARG A 100 -9.60 -3.25 8.60
CA ARG A 100 -10.52 -3.54 9.72
C ARG A 100 -9.79 -3.72 11.04
N GLU A 101 -8.63 -4.38 11.01
CA GLU A 101 -7.77 -4.56 12.19
C GLU A 101 -7.19 -3.22 12.68
N ARG A 102 -6.74 -2.37 11.75
CA ARG A 102 -6.19 -1.04 12.03
C ARG A 102 -7.22 -0.09 12.65
N ILE A 103 -8.44 -0.05 12.11
CA ILE A 103 -9.54 0.75 12.67
C ILE A 103 -9.94 0.25 14.06
N LYS A 104 -10.02 -1.07 14.26
CA LYS A 104 -10.29 -1.64 15.59
C LYS A 104 -9.23 -1.23 16.61
N ALA A 105 -7.95 -1.31 16.24
CA ALA A 105 -6.85 -0.90 17.12
C ALA A 105 -6.84 0.61 17.41
N ALA A 106 -7.19 1.45 16.43
CA ALA A 106 -7.30 2.89 16.61
C ALA A 106 -8.38 3.25 17.64
N ASN A 107 -9.58 2.66 17.53
CA ASN A 107 -10.69 2.92 18.45
C ASN A 107 -10.39 2.48 19.88
N GLN A 108 -9.70 1.34 20.07
CA GLN A 108 -9.31 0.86 21.40
C GLN A 108 -8.30 1.77 22.11
N ASN A 109 -7.44 2.46 21.35
CA ASN A 109 -6.48 3.41 21.90
C ASN A 109 -7.10 4.77 22.27
N GLU A 110 -8.28 5.10 21.73
CA GLU A 110 -9.05 6.29 22.12
C GLU A 110 -9.82 6.05 23.41
N GLU A 111 -10.35 4.85 23.64
CA GLU A 111 -11.07 4.49 24.87
C GLU A 111 -10.16 4.38 26.12
N THR A 112 -8.85 4.28 25.94
CA THR A 112 -7.86 4.14 27.02
C THR A 112 -7.09 5.44 27.33
N LYS A 113 -7.41 6.55 26.66
CA LYS A 113 -6.86 7.89 26.94
C LYS A 113 -7.86 8.77 27.67
#